data_AF-A0A2I2FW97-F1
#
_entry.id   AF-A0A2I2FW97-F1
#
_cell.length_a   1.000
_cell.length_b   1.000
_cell.length_c   1.000
_cell.angle_alpha   90.00
_cell.angle_beta   90.00
_cell.angle_gamma   90.00
#
_symmetry.space_group_name_H-M   'P 1'
#
loop_
_entity.id
_entity.type
_entity.pdbx_description
1 polymer ?
#
loop_
_entity_poly.entity_id
_entity_poly.type
_entity_poly.pdbx_seq_one_letter_code
_entity_poly.pdbx_strand_id
1 'polypeptide(L)'
;MMEDLLNDFDNILVSYASVLRRFFLRWKNTDYPGPGISKQACSRGLIMLSDQQLVTGTAILVVSFAKHKSMTQYHFEIACTLAWMAYAVHDTIIVAALDHIRAHPEMRWWRALWISILFPMLFVSQLVTFHDKFLYVWGNSIQYIWDDMESGYPRVSLFLLVVLVLMVHGYINTMYSLYPEYLMWVGVVGSYVSCALRSPGILYLIVKSKYEASPRSQKPLWLALKATTFFLFIIFFSIYQIVDSTLFSTVRLYIVLIWGTMYLVELKGRAPREGLQGSENEWGFGQILPIVLLALTFFGIGEVYHRDFSNAKSMSDDSFQEGEVARSDTLPEEGTKKDPLTLLEKSLLGFALYRLFLVVSAAAMLAGFTKLAVVDGYVV
;
A
#
# COMPACT_ATOMS: atom_id res chain seq x y z
N MET A 1 -0.36 14.33 -21.14
CA MET A 1 -1.76 14.22 -20.66
C MET A 1 -1.89 13.67 -19.23
N MET A 2 -1.07 12.72 -18.76
CA MET A 2 -0.97 12.44 -17.30
C MET A 2 0.29 13.06 -16.66
N GLU A 3 1.17 13.67 -17.46
CA GLU A 3 2.40 14.31 -16.98
C GLU A 3 2.17 15.76 -16.50
N ASP A 4 1.20 16.46 -17.10
CA ASP A 4 0.90 17.89 -16.87
C ASP A 4 0.18 18.19 -15.52
N LEU A 5 0.09 17.18 -14.65
CA LEU A 5 -0.66 17.20 -13.37
C LEU A 5 0.10 16.55 -12.21
N LEU A 6 1.38 16.21 -12.39
CA LEU A 6 2.23 15.66 -11.34
C LEU A 6 2.80 16.78 -10.46
N ASN A 7 2.67 16.60 -9.14
CA ASN A 7 3.16 17.55 -8.14
C ASN A 7 4.69 17.49 -7.98
N ASP A 8 5.33 18.49 -7.38
CA ASP A 8 6.82 18.57 -7.37
C ASP A 8 7.49 17.38 -6.69
N PHE A 9 6.89 16.85 -5.61
CA PHE A 9 7.35 15.60 -4.97
C PHE A 9 7.22 14.37 -5.87
N ASP A 10 6.15 14.30 -6.66
CA ASP A 10 5.92 13.18 -7.58
C ASP A 10 6.84 13.29 -8.82
N ASN A 11 7.16 14.52 -9.26
CA ASN A 11 8.19 14.78 -10.28
C ASN A 11 9.60 14.36 -9.82
N ILE A 12 9.93 14.57 -8.54
CA ILE A 12 11.15 14.04 -7.92
C ILE A 12 11.15 12.50 -7.95
N LEU A 13 10.02 11.84 -7.62
CA LEU A 13 9.90 10.39 -7.74
C LEU A 13 10.10 9.93 -9.20
N VAL A 14 9.45 10.56 -10.18
CA VAL A 14 9.61 10.23 -11.61
C VAL A 14 11.06 10.37 -12.06
N SER A 15 11.78 11.39 -11.57
CA SER A 15 13.21 11.55 -11.82
C SER A 15 14.03 10.35 -11.31
N TYR A 16 13.91 9.98 -10.02
CA TYR A 16 14.61 8.83 -9.46
C TYR A 16 14.17 7.49 -10.09
N ALA A 17 12.87 7.32 -10.36
CA ALA A 17 12.33 6.16 -11.06
C ALA A 17 12.86 6.06 -12.50
N SER A 18 13.15 7.18 -13.17
CA SER A 18 13.80 7.18 -14.49
C SER A 18 15.27 6.74 -14.44
N VAL A 19 15.97 6.98 -13.32
CA VAL A 19 17.34 6.52 -13.09
C VAL A 19 17.35 5.03 -12.78
N LEU A 20 16.47 4.57 -11.88
CA LEU A 20 16.25 3.15 -11.61
C LEU A 20 15.81 2.40 -12.86
N ARG A 21 14.86 2.93 -13.66
CA ARG A 21 14.44 2.36 -14.95
C ARG A 21 15.61 2.27 -15.93
N ARG A 22 16.49 3.28 -16.00
CA ARG A 22 17.70 3.22 -16.84
C ARG A 22 18.69 2.16 -16.35
N PHE A 23 18.84 1.97 -15.04
CA PHE A 23 19.64 0.89 -14.46
C PHE A 23 19.04 -0.50 -14.77
N PHE A 24 17.74 -0.69 -14.54
CA PHE A 24 17.02 -1.93 -14.87
C PHE A 24 16.98 -2.24 -16.37
N LEU A 25 16.87 -1.24 -17.25
CA LEU A 25 16.98 -1.45 -18.70
C LEU A 25 18.41 -1.83 -19.12
N ARG A 26 19.43 -1.19 -18.53
CA ARG A 26 20.83 -1.57 -18.75
C ARG A 26 21.15 -2.98 -18.27
N TRP A 27 20.46 -3.46 -17.23
CA TRP A 27 20.50 -4.86 -16.77
C TRP A 27 19.69 -5.80 -17.67
N LYS A 28 18.51 -5.36 -18.15
CA LYS A 28 17.65 -6.11 -19.09
C LYS A 28 18.26 -6.25 -20.49
N ASN A 29 19.22 -5.40 -20.89
CA ASN A 29 20.02 -5.57 -22.12
C ASN A 29 21.02 -6.75 -22.06
N THR A 30 20.65 -7.83 -21.36
CA THR A 30 21.18 -9.17 -21.57
C THR A 30 20.10 -9.94 -22.33
N ASP A 31 20.40 -10.39 -23.55
CA ASP A 31 19.37 -10.87 -24.49
C ASP A 31 18.72 -12.18 -24.03
N TYR A 32 17.50 -12.07 -23.50
CA TYR A 32 16.62 -13.19 -23.18
C TYR A 32 15.42 -13.18 -24.15
N PRO A 33 15.42 -14.00 -25.22
CA PRO A 33 14.33 -14.09 -26.20
C PRO A 33 13.16 -14.97 -25.69
N GLY A 34 12.71 -14.73 -24.47
CA GLY A 34 11.56 -15.42 -23.86
C GLY A 34 10.33 -14.50 -23.76
N PRO A 35 9.11 -15.04 -23.86
CA PRO A 35 7.89 -14.27 -23.61
C PRO A 35 7.81 -13.87 -22.14
N GLY A 36 8.28 -12.66 -21.83
CA GLY A 36 8.25 -12.10 -20.48
C GLY A 36 6.83 -11.75 -20.02
N ILE A 37 6.53 -12.04 -18.75
CA ILE A 37 5.25 -11.77 -18.09
C ILE A 37 4.68 -10.39 -18.48
N SER A 38 3.47 -10.35 -19.04
CA SER A 38 2.90 -9.12 -19.56
C SER A 38 2.57 -8.11 -18.43
N LYS A 39 2.60 -6.80 -18.72
CA LYS A 39 2.11 -5.76 -17.78
C LYS A 39 0.65 -6.05 -17.39
N GLN A 40 -0.14 -6.63 -18.30
CA GLN A 40 -1.54 -6.96 -18.06
C GLN A 40 -1.71 -8.12 -17.07
N ALA A 41 -1.01 -9.25 -17.27
CA ALA A 41 -1.03 -10.36 -16.32
C ALA A 41 -0.49 -9.95 -14.94
N CYS A 42 0.53 -9.08 -14.92
CA CYS A 42 1.02 -8.45 -13.70
C CYS A 42 -0.08 -7.66 -12.96
N SER A 43 -0.77 -6.74 -13.64
CA SER A 43 -1.86 -5.96 -13.06
C SER A 43 -3.05 -6.83 -12.62
N ARG A 44 -3.44 -7.83 -13.41
CA ARG A 44 -4.52 -8.79 -13.05
C ARG A 44 -4.18 -9.56 -11.77
N GLY A 45 -2.98 -10.14 -11.70
CA GLY A 45 -2.54 -10.89 -10.52
C GLY A 45 -2.42 -10.03 -9.26
N LEU A 46 -2.00 -8.77 -9.39
CA LEU A 46 -2.04 -7.80 -8.29
C LEU A 46 -3.47 -7.51 -7.84
N ILE A 47 -4.40 -7.26 -8.77
CA ILE A 47 -5.81 -7.00 -8.43
C ILE A 47 -6.44 -8.20 -7.70
N MET A 48 -6.12 -9.43 -8.08
CA MET A 48 -6.57 -10.63 -7.36
C MET A 48 -6.07 -10.68 -5.90
N LEU A 49 -4.83 -10.28 -5.62
CA LEU A 49 -4.35 -10.08 -4.25
C LEU A 49 -5.15 -8.96 -3.55
N SER A 50 -5.38 -7.85 -4.24
CA SER A 50 -6.08 -6.67 -3.71
C SER A 50 -7.52 -6.97 -3.26
N ASP A 51 -8.24 -7.74 -4.08
CA ASP A 51 -9.61 -8.17 -3.80
C ASP A 51 -9.64 -9.19 -2.64
N GLN A 52 -8.66 -10.10 -2.57
CA GLN A 52 -8.49 -11.00 -1.42
C GLN A 52 -8.22 -10.23 -0.13
N GLN A 53 -7.36 -9.21 -0.13
CA GLN A 53 -7.03 -8.45 1.08
C GLN A 53 -8.24 -7.71 1.65
N LEU A 54 -9.12 -7.15 0.80
CA LEU A 54 -10.37 -6.55 1.26
C LEU A 54 -11.25 -7.55 2.01
N VAL A 55 -11.52 -8.72 1.41
CA VAL A 55 -12.38 -9.74 2.00
C VAL A 55 -11.75 -10.31 3.27
N THR A 56 -10.44 -10.60 3.26
CA THR A 56 -9.72 -11.14 4.42
C THR A 56 -9.70 -10.13 5.59
N GLY A 57 -9.33 -8.87 5.35
CA GLY A 57 -9.30 -7.83 6.37
C GLY A 57 -10.70 -7.58 6.96
N THR A 58 -11.74 -7.57 6.13
CA THR A 58 -13.12 -7.41 6.59
C THR A 58 -13.58 -8.61 7.41
N ALA A 59 -13.29 -9.85 6.98
CA ALA A 59 -13.64 -11.06 7.72
C ALA A 59 -12.97 -11.12 9.10
N ILE A 60 -11.69 -10.73 9.19
CA ILE A 60 -10.94 -10.63 10.45
C ILE A 60 -11.64 -9.66 11.41
N LEU A 61 -12.02 -8.47 10.96
CA LEU A 61 -12.74 -7.51 11.79
C LEU A 61 -14.16 -7.99 12.13
N VAL A 62 -14.92 -8.55 11.19
CA VAL A 62 -16.29 -9.03 11.45
C VAL A 62 -16.30 -10.08 12.56
N VAL A 63 -15.37 -11.03 12.54
CA VAL A 63 -15.21 -12.02 13.62
C VAL A 63 -14.77 -11.35 14.93
N SER A 64 -13.88 -10.35 14.87
CA SER A 64 -13.36 -9.64 16.04
C SER A 64 -14.42 -8.82 16.78
N PHE A 65 -15.22 -8.04 16.04
CA PHE A 65 -16.36 -7.30 16.56
C PHE A 65 -17.47 -8.25 17.03
N ALA A 66 -17.78 -9.32 16.31
CA ALA A 66 -18.78 -10.31 16.75
C ALA A 66 -18.36 -11.04 18.04
N LYS A 67 -17.06 -11.24 18.29
CA LYS A 67 -16.51 -11.87 19.50
C LYS A 67 -16.09 -10.88 20.59
N HIS A 68 -16.48 -9.60 20.52
CA HIS A 68 -16.02 -8.54 21.43
C HIS A 68 -16.14 -8.84 22.95
N LYS A 69 -17.11 -9.70 23.35
CA LYS A 69 -17.32 -10.13 24.74
C LYS A 69 -16.39 -11.22 25.24
N SER A 70 -15.83 -12.05 24.35
CA SER A 70 -15.04 -13.24 24.70
C SER A 70 -13.63 -13.25 24.11
N MET A 71 -13.32 -12.35 23.18
CA MET A 71 -11.97 -12.15 22.67
C MET A 71 -11.23 -11.09 23.51
N THR A 72 -9.95 -11.33 23.81
CA THR A 72 -9.14 -10.42 24.64
C THR A 72 -8.65 -9.22 23.84
N GLN A 73 -8.29 -8.13 24.53
CA GLN A 73 -7.74 -6.91 23.92
C GLN A 73 -6.48 -7.20 23.10
N TYR A 74 -5.62 -8.10 23.56
CA TYR A 74 -4.45 -8.58 22.80
C TYR A 74 -4.81 -9.23 21.46
N HIS A 75 -5.78 -10.15 21.44
CA HIS A 75 -6.22 -10.78 20.20
C HIS A 75 -6.92 -9.79 19.26
N PHE A 76 -7.58 -8.77 19.81
CA PHE A 76 -8.18 -7.68 19.05
C PHE A 76 -7.13 -6.77 18.41
N GLU A 77 -6.06 -6.44 19.11
CA GLU A 77 -4.96 -5.65 18.55
C GLU A 77 -4.29 -6.37 17.37
N ILE A 78 -4.00 -7.67 17.53
CA ILE A 78 -3.49 -8.51 16.43
C ILE A 78 -4.44 -8.45 15.23
N ALA A 79 -5.75 -8.64 15.44
CA ALA A 79 -6.74 -8.63 14.38
C ALA A 79 -6.88 -7.25 13.70
N CYS A 80 -6.85 -6.16 14.47
CA CYS A 80 -6.95 -4.80 13.96
C CYS A 80 -5.71 -4.38 13.18
N THR A 81 -4.52 -4.67 13.68
CA THR A 81 -3.26 -4.42 12.97
C THR A 81 -3.18 -5.26 11.68
N LEU A 82 -3.57 -6.56 11.70
CA LEU A 82 -3.62 -7.38 10.48
C LEU A 82 -4.62 -6.85 9.45
N ALA A 83 -5.81 -6.41 9.87
CA ALA A 83 -6.80 -5.83 8.95
C ALA A 83 -6.35 -4.46 8.39
N TRP A 84 -5.65 -3.65 9.17
CA TRP A 84 -5.08 -2.38 8.72
C TRP A 84 -3.95 -2.62 7.71
N MET A 85 -3.08 -3.60 7.95
CA MET A 85 -2.05 -4.03 7.00
C MET A 85 -2.67 -4.58 5.70
N ALA A 86 -3.74 -5.37 5.77
CA ALA A 86 -4.48 -5.84 4.60
C ALA A 86 -5.05 -4.67 3.76
N TYR A 87 -5.67 -3.69 4.42
CA TYR A 87 -6.14 -2.47 3.76
C TYR A 87 -4.99 -1.65 3.15
N ALA A 88 -3.84 -1.56 3.82
CA ALA A 88 -2.67 -0.87 3.30
C ALA A 88 -2.05 -1.57 2.07
N VAL A 89 -2.05 -2.90 2.03
CA VAL A 89 -1.68 -3.68 0.82
C VAL A 89 -2.68 -3.41 -0.31
N HIS A 90 -3.98 -3.42 -0.02
CA HIS A 90 -5.02 -3.11 -1.00
C HIS A 90 -4.82 -1.72 -1.63
N ASP A 91 -4.72 -0.67 -0.81
CA ASP A 91 -4.57 0.73 -1.26
C ASP A 91 -3.27 0.91 -2.09
N THR A 92 -2.17 0.25 -1.67
CA THR A 92 -0.91 0.22 -2.44
C THR A 92 -1.08 -0.42 -3.82
N ILE A 93 -1.90 -1.48 -3.93
CA ILE A 93 -2.20 -2.13 -5.20
C ILE A 93 -3.14 -1.28 -6.06
N ILE A 94 -4.12 -0.58 -5.47
CA ILE A 94 -4.97 0.35 -6.24
C ILE A 94 -4.11 1.42 -6.92
N VAL A 95 -3.15 2.02 -6.21
CA VAL A 95 -2.18 2.96 -6.80
C VAL A 95 -1.34 2.28 -7.90
N ALA A 96 -0.80 1.09 -7.66
CA ALA A 96 0.07 0.39 -8.61
C ALA A 96 -0.64 -0.17 -9.86
N ALA A 97 -1.95 -0.41 -9.79
CA ALA A 97 -2.77 -1.02 -10.85
C ALA A 97 -3.81 -0.05 -11.44
N LEU A 98 -3.77 1.24 -11.08
CA LEU A 98 -4.82 2.23 -11.40
C LEU A 98 -5.13 2.33 -12.90
N ASP A 99 -4.11 2.31 -13.77
CA ASP A 99 -4.28 2.26 -15.24
C ASP A 99 -5.21 1.11 -15.68
N HIS A 100 -5.01 -0.07 -15.10
CA HIS A 100 -5.71 -1.29 -15.49
C HIS A 100 -7.16 -1.30 -14.96
N ILE A 101 -7.36 -0.78 -13.75
CA ILE A 101 -8.71 -0.59 -13.16
C ILE A 101 -9.48 0.51 -13.89
N ARG A 102 -8.78 1.52 -14.43
CA ARG A 102 -9.37 2.55 -15.29
C ARG A 102 -9.75 2.01 -16.66
N ALA A 103 -8.90 1.19 -17.28
CA ALA A 103 -9.21 0.50 -18.54
C ALA A 103 -10.32 -0.56 -18.41
N HIS A 104 -10.39 -1.26 -17.28
CA HIS A 104 -11.36 -2.32 -17.01
C HIS A 104 -12.23 -1.97 -15.79
N PRO A 105 -13.38 -1.29 -15.98
CA PRO A 105 -14.27 -0.86 -14.89
C PRO A 105 -14.99 -2.00 -14.15
N GLU A 106 -14.83 -3.24 -14.62
CA GLU A 106 -15.39 -4.45 -14.03
C GLU A 106 -14.95 -4.61 -12.56
N MET A 107 -15.92 -4.98 -11.72
CA MET A 107 -15.76 -5.15 -10.26
C MET A 107 -15.32 -3.88 -9.48
N ARG A 108 -15.28 -2.66 -10.06
CA ARG A 108 -15.04 -1.43 -9.26
C ARG A 108 -16.09 -1.24 -8.16
N TRP A 109 -17.35 -1.57 -8.42
CA TRP A 109 -18.45 -1.40 -7.47
C TRP A 109 -18.34 -2.38 -6.29
N TRP A 110 -17.87 -3.60 -6.57
CA TRP A 110 -17.57 -4.62 -5.57
C TRP A 110 -16.44 -4.15 -4.65
N ARG A 111 -15.36 -3.59 -5.21
CA ARG A 111 -14.26 -3.00 -4.44
C ARG A 111 -14.74 -1.85 -3.56
N ALA A 112 -15.49 -0.90 -4.12
CA ALA A 112 -16.05 0.21 -3.35
C ALA A 112 -16.99 -0.25 -2.23
N LEU A 113 -17.81 -1.30 -2.45
CA LEU A 113 -18.64 -1.91 -1.40
C LEU A 113 -17.79 -2.45 -0.25
N TRP A 114 -16.76 -3.26 -0.53
CA TRP A 114 -15.91 -3.81 0.53
C TRP A 114 -15.03 -2.77 1.22
N ILE A 115 -14.49 -1.77 0.50
CA ILE A 115 -13.79 -0.63 1.12
C ILE A 115 -14.75 0.14 2.06
N SER A 116 -16.01 0.33 1.65
CA SER A 116 -17.03 1.03 2.47
C SER A 116 -17.48 0.24 3.71
N ILE A 117 -17.27 -1.08 3.74
CA ILE A 117 -17.51 -1.92 4.94
C ILE A 117 -16.25 -1.95 5.81
N LEU A 118 -15.07 -2.14 5.22
CA LEU A 118 -13.79 -2.24 5.91
C LEU A 118 -13.37 -0.93 6.58
N PHE A 119 -13.58 0.21 5.92
CA PHE A 119 -13.12 1.51 6.41
C PHE A 119 -13.78 1.93 7.75
N PRO A 120 -15.12 1.91 7.92
CA PRO A 120 -15.73 2.23 9.21
C PRO A 120 -15.27 1.30 10.33
N MET A 121 -15.10 0.00 10.03
CA MET A 121 -14.62 -0.98 11.01
C MET A 121 -13.18 -0.68 11.45
N LEU A 122 -12.28 -0.36 10.51
CA LEU A 122 -10.92 0.08 10.83
C LEU A 122 -10.88 1.41 11.60
N PHE A 123 -11.70 2.39 11.21
CA PHE A 123 -11.78 3.69 11.86
C PHE A 123 -12.22 3.54 13.33
N VAL A 124 -13.26 2.73 13.56
CA VAL A 124 -13.73 2.37 14.90
C VAL A 124 -12.68 1.57 15.67
N SER A 125 -11.96 0.65 15.02
CA SER A 125 -10.83 -0.05 15.64
C SER A 125 -9.77 0.91 16.16
N GLN A 126 -9.37 1.94 15.42
CA GLN A 126 -8.39 2.94 15.90
C GLN A 126 -8.88 3.68 17.15
N LEU A 127 -10.19 3.98 17.26
CA LEU A 127 -10.74 4.62 18.46
C LEU A 127 -10.61 3.71 19.70
N VAL A 128 -10.81 2.40 19.53
CA VAL A 128 -10.65 1.38 20.59
C VAL A 128 -9.19 1.20 20.98
N THR A 129 -8.29 1.04 20.02
CA THR A 129 -6.89 0.65 20.27
C THR A 129 -6.03 1.80 20.80
N PHE A 130 -6.38 3.05 20.48
CA PHE A 130 -5.75 4.25 21.05
C PHE A 130 -6.44 4.77 22.32
N HIS A 131 -7.38 4.02 22.91
CA HIS A 131 -8.02 4.40 24.17
C HIS A 131 -7.05 4.26 25.36
N ASP A 132 -7.04 5.23 26.29
CA ASP A 132 -6.07 5.33 27.41
C ASP A 132 -5.96 4.07 28.31
N LYS A 133 -6.99 3.20 28.33
CA LYS A 133 -7.02 1.94 29.11
C LYS A 133 -6.79 0.67 28.27
N PHE A 134 -6.64 0.78 26.96
CA PHE A 134 -6.45 -0.36 26.06
C PHE A 134 -5.09 -1.04 26.32
N LEU A 135 -5.08 -2.37 26.33
CA LEU A 135 -3.92 -3.20 26.71
C LEU A 135 -3.32 -2.93 28.10
N TYR A 136 -4.04 -2.24 29.00
CA TYR A 136 -3.64 -2.13 30.40
C TYR A 136 -3.68 -3.50 31.12
N VAL A 137 -4.61 -4.37 30.72
CA VAL A 137 -4.65 -5.80 31.10
C VAL A 137 -4.95 -6.62 29.86
N TRP A 138 -3.94 -7.33 29.35
CA TRP A 138 -3.97 -7.96 28.02
C TRP A 138 -5.00 -9.09 27.87
N GLY A 139 -5.33 -9.74 28.99
CA GLY A 139 -6.34 -10.80 29.09
C GLY A 139 -7.79 -10.31 29.21
N ASN A 140 -8.03 -9.02 29.47
CA ASN A 140 -9.40 -8.49 29.54
C ASN A 140 -10.09 -8.59 28.18
N SER A 141 -11.40 -8.81 28.18
CA SER A 141 -12.21 -8.74 26.96
C SER A 141 -12.26 -7.31 26.41
N ILE A 142 -12.58 -7.17 25.13
CA ILE A 142 -12.73 -5.85 24.49
C ILE A 142 -13.97 -5.13 25.04
N GLN A 143 -14.99 -5.88 25.51
CA GLN A 143 -16.18 -5.34 26.17
C GLN A 143 -15.83 -4.29 27.24
N TYR A 144 -14.78 -4.51 28.05
CA TYR A 144 -14.33 -3.55 29.05
C TYR A 144 -14.02 -2.14 28.49
N ILE A 145 -13.52 -2.05 27.25
CA ILE A 145 -13.23 -0.77 26.59
C ILE A 145 -14.48 -0.17 25.95
N TRP A 146 -15.41 -1.01 25.48
CA TRP A 146 -16.74 -0.55 25.05
C TRP A 146 -17.52 0.06 26.21
N ASP A 147 -17.61 -0.64 27.34
CA ASP A 147 -18.28 -0.20 28.57
C ASP A 147 -17.68 1.14 29.09
N ASP A 148 -16.36 1.29 29.01
CA ASP A 148 -15.67 2.50 29.46
C ASP A 148 -15.94 3.69 28.53
N MET A 149 -15.94 3.46 27.21
CA MET A 149 -16.25 4.51 26.22
C MET A 149 -17.71 4.98 26.27
N GLU A 150 -18.66 4.17 26.75
CA GLU A 150 -20.03 4.63 27.03
C GLU A 150 -20.07 5.74 28.10
N SER A 151 -19.09 5.79 29.01
CA SER A 151 -18.94 6.88 29.98
C SER A 151 -18.30 8.16 29.41
N GLY A 152 -17.79 8.09 28.18
CA GLY A 152 -17.13 9.18 27.45
C GLY A 152 -15.66 8.87 27.11
N TYR A 153 -15.16 9.48 26.02
CA TYR A 153 -13.78 9.29 25.58
C TYR A 153 -12.84 10.26 26.33
N PRO A 154 -11.90 9.80 27.17
CA PRO A 154 -11.20 10.65 28.13
C PRO A 154 -10.25 11.65 27.49
N ARG A 155 -9.44 11.22 26.51
CA ARG A 155 -8.44 12.06 25.81
C ARG A 155 -8.23 11.57 24.38
N VAL A 156 -8.48 12.43 23.39
CA VAL A 156 -8.05 12.18 22.00
C VAL A 156 -6.59 12.64 21.86
N SER A 157 -5.67 11.72 21.60
CA SER A 157 -4.27 12.09 21.35
C SER A 157 -4.12 12.77 19.98
N LEU A 158 -3.16 13.70 19.86
CA LEU A 158 -2.86 14.35 18.58
C LEU A 158 -2.44 13.33 17.51
N PHE A 159 -1.77 12.24 17.92
CA PHE A 159 -1.38 11.16 17.02
C PHE A 159 -2.60 10.40 16.49
N LEU A 160 -3.56 10.04 17.34
CA LEU A 160 -4.83 9.44 16.92
C LEU A 160 -5.58 10.37 15.94
N LEU A 161 -5.66 11.67 16.24
CA LEU A 161 -6.30 12.64 15.34
C LEU A 161 -5.62 12.66 13.95
N VAL A 162 -4.29 12.65 13.89
CA VAL A 162 -3.53 12.57 12.64
C VAL A 162 -3.78 11.25 11.90
N VAL A 163 -3.80 10.11 12.60
CA VAL A 163 -4.11 8.79 12.00
C VAL A 163 -5.52 8.78 11.40
N LEU A 164 -6.54 9.23 12.14
CA LEU A 164 -7.92 9.29 11.66
C LEU A 164 -8.09 10.21 10.44
N VAL A 165 -7.44 11.38 10.44
CA VAL A 165 -7.43 12.30 9.28
C VAL A 165 -6.74 11.66 8.07
N LEU A 166 -5.59 11.00 8.26
CA LEU A 166 -4.89 10.29 7.18
C LEU A 166 -5.66 9.05 6.67
N MET A 167 -6.50 8.43 7.50
CA MET A 167 -7.39 7.35 7.08
C MET A 167 -8.57 7.87 6.27
N VAL A 168 -9.24 8.94 6.71
CA VAL A 168 -10.32 9.59 5.96
C VAL A 168 -9.81 10.11 4.61
N HIS A 169 -8.64 10.76 4.59
CA HIS A 169 -7.96 11.19 3.37
C HIS A 169 -7.66 10.01 2.43
N GLY A 170 -7.10 8.91 2.97
CA GLY A 170 -6.88 7.69 2.21
C GLY A 170 -8.16 7.18 1.56
N TYR A 171 -9.21 6.92 2.35
CA TYR A 171 -10.51 6.45 1.85
C TYR A 171 -11.09 7.34 0.75
N ILE A 172 -11.07 8.66 0.92
CA ILE A 172 -11.55 9.62 -0.09
C ILE A 172 -10.72 9.49 -1.39
N ASN A 173 -9.41 9.36 -1.28
CA ASN A 173 -8.52 9.25 -2.44
C ASN A 173 -8.64 7.88 -3.16
N THR A 174 -8.81 6.77 -2.43
CA THR A 174 -9.07 5.45 -3.03
C THR A 174 -10.41 5.47 -3.78
N MET A 175 -11.46 6.06 -3.17
CA MET A 175 -12.78 6.18 -3.80
C MET A 175 -12.77 7.09 -5.03
N TYR A 176 -12.16 8.28 -4.93
CA TYR A 176 -12.00 9.21 -6.06
C TYR A 176 -11.17 8.60 -7.21
N SER A 177 -10.19 7.76 -6.89
CA SER A 177 -9.39 7.04 -7.89
C SER A 177 -10.20 6.01 -8.68
N LEU A 178 -11.16 5.34 -8.02
CA LEU A 178 -12.07 4.36 -8.61
C LEU A 178 -13.25 5.00 -9.37
N TYR A 179 -13.78 6.11 -8.84
CA TYR A 179 -15.02 6.76 -9.29
C TYR A 179 -14.89 8.29 -9.46
N PRO A 180 -13.95 8.76 -10.31
CA PRO A 180 -13.74 10.19 -10.52
C PRO A 180 -14.98 10.89 -11.12
N GLU A 181 -15.85 10.16 -11.84
CA GLU A 181 -17.04 10.69 -12.49
C GLU A 181 -18.13 11.07 -11.47
N TYR A 182 -18.29 10.29 -10.40
CA TYR A 182 -19.28 10.52 -9.34
C TYR A 182 -18.73 11.40 -8.22
N LEU A 183 -17.41 11.40 -8.04
CA LEU A 183 -16.70 12.15 -7.00
C LEU A 183 -16.00 13.41 -7.53
N MET A 184 -16.45 13.95 -8.67
CA MET A 184 -15.98 15.24 -9.22
C MET A 184 -15.98 16.37 -8.18
N TRP A 185 -16.94 16.36 -7.24
CA TRP A 185 -17.02 17.34 -6.15
C TRP A 185 -15.79 17.30 -5.22
N VAL A 186 -15.13 16.14 -5.07
CA VAL A 186 -13.87 16.01 -4.32
C VAL A 186 -12.76 16.77 -5.02
N GLY A 187 -12.67 16.68 -6.36
CA GLY A 187 -11.73 17.48 -7.14
C GLY A 187 -12.01 18.99 -7.07
N VAL A 188 -13.29 19.38 -7.00
CA VAL A 188 -13.70 20.79 -6.82
C VAL A 188 -13.33 21.31 -5.42
N VAL A 189 -13.62 20.54 -4.37
CA VAL A 189 -13.20 20.87 -2.99
C VAL A 189 -11.68 20.90 -2.87
N GLY A 190 -10.97 19.92 -3.45
CA GLY A 190 -9.51 19.89 -3.53
C GLY A 190 -8.93 21.10 -4.26
N SER A 191 -9.61 21.60 -5.30
CA SER A 191 -9.23 22.84 -5.99
C SER A 191 -9.38 24.08 -5.10
N TYR A 192 -10.46 24.19 -4.31
CA TYR A 192 -10.63 25.27 -3.34
C TYR A 192 -9.60 25.18 -2.19
N VAL A 193 -9.34 23.98 -1.66
CA VAL A 193 -8.30 23.75 -0.65
C VAL A 193 -6.91 24.11 -1.21
N SER A 194 -6.60 23.70 -2.43
CA SER A 194 -5.34 24.04 -3.12
C SER A 194 -5.20 25.56 -3.32
N CYS A 195 -6.28 26.25 -3.68
CA CYS A 195 -6.29 27.71 -3.79
C CYS A 195 -6.01 28.37 -2.42
N ALA A 196 -6.68 27.91 -1.36
CA ALA A 196 -6.46 28.40 0.01
C ALA A 196 -5.02 28.15 0.49
N LEU A 197 -4.46 26.95 0.27
CA LEU A 197 -3.09 26.60 0.64
C LEU A 197 -2.03 27.33 -0.19
N ARG A 198 -2.32 27.70 -1.44
CA ARG A 198 -1.43 28.52 -2.29
C ARG A 198 -1.52 30.03 -1.96
N SER A 199 -2.58 30.48 -1.27
CA SER A 199 -2.81 31.90 -0.98
C SER A 199 -1.70 32.61 -0.17
N PRO A 200 -0.99 31.99 0.78
CA PRO A 200 0.14 32.65 1.48
C PRO A 200 1.32 32.94 0.54
N GLY A 201 1.47 32.18 -0.55
CA GLY A 201 2.45 32.48 -1.61
C GLY A 201 2.11 33.76 -2.38
N ILE A 202 0.83 33.97 -2.68
CA ILE A 202 0.35 35.23 -3.30
C ILE A 202 0.60 36.40 -2.33
N LEU A 203 0.29 36.24 -1.05
CA LEU A 203 0.57 37.24 -0.01
C LEU A 203 2.07 37.55 0.12
N TYR A 204 2.93 36.53 0.11
CA TYR A 204 4.39 36.69 0.12
C TYR A 204 4.88 37.49 -1.10
N LEU A 205 4.36 37.23 -2.30
CA LEU A 205 4.73 37.99 -3.50
C LEU A 205 4.31 39.47 -3.40
N ILE A 206 3.12 39.77 -2.87
CA ILE A 206 2.64 41.14 -2.62
C ILE A 206 3.55 41.85 -1.61
N VAL A 207 3.91 41.17 -0.50
CA VAL A 207 4.78 41.74 0.55
C VAL A 207 6.23 41.90 0.05
N LYS A 208 6.74 40.97 -0.76
CA LYS A 208 8.06 41.08 -1.42
C LYS A 208 8.11 42.33 -2.32
N SER A 209 7.09 42.54 -3.16
CA SER A 209 6.99 43.71 -4.04
C SER A 209 6.98 45.03 -3.24
N LYS A 210 6.19 45.09 -2.16
CA LYS A 210 6.18 46.26 -1.26
C LYS A 210 7.51 46.48 -0.53
N TYR A 211 8.21 45.42 -0.11
CA TYR A 211 9.56 45.52 0.47
C TYR A 211 10.59 46.10 -0.52
N GLU A 212 10.54 45.66 -1.78
CA GLU A 212 11.45 46.12 -2.84
C GLU A 212 11.24 47.60 -3.16
N ALA A 213 9.98 48.06 -3.23
CA ALA A 213 9.62 49.47 -3.46
C ALA A 213 9.77 50.41 -2.24
N SER A 214 10.07 49.90 -1.03
CA SER A 214 9.95 50.70 0.21
C SER A 214 11.14 51.63 0.51
N PRO A 215 10.90 52.84 1.09
CA PRO A 215 11.94 53.71 1.61
C PRO A 215 12.78 53.06 2.74
N ARG A 216 14.05 53.48 2.88
CA ARG A 216 15.00 52.92 3.87
C ARG A 216 14.45 52.84 5.30
N SER A 217 13.66 53.83 5.74
CA SER A 217 13.05 53.88 7.07
C SER A 217 12.01 52.79 7.34
N GLN A 218 11.29 52.31 6.32
CA GLN A 218 10.25 51.28 6.48
C GLN A 218 10.78 49.86 6.23
N LYS A 219 12.00 49.70 5.68
CA LYS A 219 12.57 48.38 5.36
C LYS A 219 12.62 47.37 6.51
N PRO A 220 12.88 47.70 7.80
CA PRO A 220 12.85 46.68 8.85
C PRO A 220 11.44 46.06 9.06
N LEU A 221 10.38 46.87 9.00
CA LEU A 221 9.00 46.38 9.10
C LEU A 221 8.65 45.46 7.92
N TRP A 222 8.95 45.91 6.70
CA TRP A 222 8.69 45.11 5.49
C TRP A 222 9.56 43.85 5.41
N LEU A 223 10.78 43.86 5.98
CA LEU A 223 11.63 42.69 6.09
C LEU A 223 11.03 41.64 7.05
N ALA A 224 10.52 42.07 8.22
CA ALA A 224 9.83 41.18 9.16
C ALA A 224 8.57 40.57 8.53
N LEU A 225 7.72 41.39 7.89
CA LEU A 225 6.53 40.91 7.18
C LEU A 225 6.87 39.94 6.03
N LYS A 226 7.94 40.22 5.28
CA LYS A 226 8.46 39.33 4.22
C LYS A 226 8.92 38.00 4.80
N ALA A 227 9.62 38.00 5.94
CA ALA A 227 10.07 36.78 6.59
C ALA A 227 8.88 35.94 7.08
N THR A 228 7.94 36.54 7.82
CA THR A 228 6.74 35.83 8.32
C THR A 228 5.88 35.26 7.19
N THR A 229 5.63 36.04 6.13
CA THR A 229 4.85 35.54 4.97
C THR A 229 5.60 34.48 4.17
N PHE A 230 6.94 34.52 4.11
CA PHE A 230 7.74 33.45 3.53
C PHE A 230 7.66 32.15 4.35
N PHE A 231 7.77 32.20 5.68
CA PHE A 231 7.58 31.01 6.53
C PHE A 231 6.19 30.40 6.39
N LEU A 232 5.13 31.23 6.38
CA LEU A 232 3.75 30.76 6.14
C LEU A 232 3.59 30.16 4.73
N PHE A 233 4.18 30.77 3.70
CA PHE A 233 4.22 30.19 2.36
C PHE A 233 4.89 28.81 2.35
N ILE A 234 6.07 28.65 2.95
CA ILE A 234 6.77 27.36 3.01
C ILE A 234 5.93 26.31 3.75
N ILE A 235 5.34 26.64 4.89
CA ILE A 235 4.50 25.68 5.65
C ILE A 235 3.28 25.24 4.84
N PHE A 236 2.51 26.18 4.29
CA PHE A 236 1.27 25.85 3.57
C PHE A 236 1.54 25.19 2.21
N PHE A 237 2.64 25.56 1.53
CA PHE A 237 3.10 24.89 0.32
C PHE A 237 3.54 23.45 0.61
N SER A 238 4.32 23.21 1.68
CA SER A 238 4.69 21.85 2.10
C SER A 238 3.48 21.00 2.48
N ILE A 239 2.47 21.57 3.16
CA ILE A 239 1.21 20.87 3.45
C ILE A 239 0.48 20.49 2.15
N TYR A 240 0.33 21.42 1.21
CA TYR A 240 -0.27 21.14 -0.10
C TYR A 240 0.49 20.04 -0.87
N GLN A 241 1.82 20.15 -0.92
CA GLN A 241 2.71 19.16 -1.56
C GLN A 241 2.59 17.76 -0.95
N ILE A 242 2.40 17.66 0.37
CA ILE A 242 2.23 16.38 1.09
C ILE A 242 0.84 15.79 0.83
N VAL A 243 -0.22 16.59 0.89
CA VAL A 243 -1.62 16.13 0.72
C VAL A 243 -1.86 15.63 -0.71
N ASP A 244 -1.41 16.37 -1.71
CA ASP A 244 -1.68 16.13 -3.14
C ASP A 244 -0.62 15.22 -3.80
N SER A 245 0.15 14.44 -3.02
CA SER A 245 1.24 13.59 -3.52
C SER A 245 0.93 12.09 -3.47
N THR A 246 1.11 11.45 -4.62
CA THR A 246 1.07 10.00 -4.80
C THR A 246 2.27 9.34 -4.12
N LEU A 247 3.46 9.98 -4.17
CA LEU A 247 4.64 9.54 -3.43
C LEU A 247 4.37 9.51 -1.93
N PHE A 248 3.85 10.59 -1.33
CA PHE A 248 3.56 10.62 0.11
C PHE A 248 2.57 9.53 0.50
N SER A 249 1.48 9.40 -0.28
CA SER A 249 0.47 8.35 -0.07
C SER A 249 1.09 6.94 -0.09
N THR A 250 1.99 6.68 -1.05
CA THR A 250 2.72 5.40 -1.19
C THR A 250 3.69 5.16 -0.03
N VAL A 251 4.51 6.15 0.33
CA VAL A 251 5.49 6.04 1.43
C VAL A 251 4.80 5.83 2.78
N ARG A 252 3.69 6.54 3.04
CA ARG A 252 2.84 6.35 4.22
C ARG A 252 2.35 4.90 4.33
N LEU A 253 1.92 4.29 3.23
CA LEU A 253 1.46 2.90 3.20
C LEU A 253 2.60 1.92 3.51
N TYR A 254 3.78 2.10 2.91
CA TYR A 254 4.96 1.30 3.28
C TYR A 254 5.37 1.45 4.75
N ILE A 255 5.27 2.65 5.32
CA ILE A 255 5.52 2.89 6.75
C ILE A 255 4.51 2.11 7.61
N VAL A 256 3.21 2.11 7.27
CA VAL A 256 2.19 1.31 7.98
C VAL A 256 2.49 -0.19 7.90
N LEU A 257 2.92 -0.70 6.74
CA LEU A 257 3.26 -2.11 6.56
C LEU A 257 4.49 -2.53 7.37
N ILE A 258 5.55 -1.70 7.38
CA ILE A 258 6.77 -1.94 8.17
C ILE A 258 6.47 -1.84 9.66
N TRP A 259 5.79 -0.76 10.09
CA TRP A 259 5.41 -0.54 11.49
C TRP A 259 4.53 -1.66 12.01
N GLY A 260 3.46 -2.03 11.31
CA GLY A 260 2.54 -3.10 11.73
C GLY A 260 3.24 -4.46 11.84
N THR A 261 4.18 -4.75 10.93
CA THR A 261 5.00 -5.98 11.01
C THR A 261 5.91 -5.97 12.25
N MET A 262 6.60 -4.87 12.52
CA MET A 262 7.45 -4.72 13.71
C MET A 262 6.62 -4.77 15.01
N TYR A 263 5.48 -4.09 15.02
CA TYR A 263 4.57 -3.98 16.15
C TYR A 263 3.94 -5.34 16.51
N LEU A 264 3.48 -6.13 15.53
CA LEU A 264 3.01 -7.51 15.78
C LEU A 264 4.09 -8.41 16.39
N VAL A 265 5.35 -8.26 15.97
CA VAL A 265 6.48 -9.02 16.53
C VAL A 265 6.78 -8.56 17.97
N GLU A 266 6.78 -7.26 18.26
CA GLU A 266 6.95 -6.76 19.63
C GLU A 266 5.80 -7.20 20.55
N LEU A 267 4.55 -7.07 20.09
CA LEU A 267 3.34 -7.40 20.83
C LEU A 267 3.36 -8.88 21.24
N LYS A 268 3.64 -9.80 20.30
CA LYS A 268 3.84 -11.23 20.60
C LYS A 268 5.04 -11.47 21.53
N GLY A 269 6.15 -10.78 21.30
CA GLY A 269 7.34 -10.84 22.18
C GLY A 269 7.10 -10.30 23.59
N ARG A 270 6.01 -9.58 23.84
CA ARG A 270 5.59 -9.10 25.16
C ARG A 270 4.56 -10.00 25.83
N ALA A 271 3.62 -10.61 25.10
CA ALA A 271 2.51 -11.39 25.66
C ALA A 271 2.88 -12.35 26.81
N PRO A 272 3.95 -13.17 26.75
CA PRO A 272 4.34 -14.05 27.86
C PRO A 272 4.80 -13.31 29.12
N ARG A 273 5.37 -12.11 28.97
CA ARG A 273 5.83 -11.25 30.09
C ARG A 273 4.67 -10.52 30.76
N GLU A 274 3.60 -10.25 30.02
CA GLU A 274 2.37 -9.60 30.49
C GLU A 274 1.35 -10.62 31.05
N GLY A 275 1.79 -11.87 31.30
CA GLY A 275 1.01 -12.91 31.96
C GLY A 275 0.00 -13.66 31.08
N LEU A 276 0.01 -13.47 29.75
CA LEU A 276 -0.80 -14.31 28.85
C LEU A 276 -0.23 -15.72 28.79
N GLN A 277 -1.00 -16.69 29.26
CA GLN A 277 -0.72 -18.12 29.17
C GLN A 277 -1.76 -18.78 28.26
N GLY A 278 -1.32 -19.40 27.18
CA GLY A 278 -2.17 -20.04 26.19
C GLY A 278 -1.35 -20.58 25.02
N SER A 279 -1.94 -21.49 24.25
CA SER A 279 -1.24 -22.20 23.17
C SER A 279 -1.21 -21.41 21.86
N GLU A 280 -0.57 -20.24 21.84
CA GLU A 280 -0.37 -19.46 20.59
C GLU A 280 0.36 -20.24 19.48
N ASN A 281 1.14 -21.25 19.85
CA ASN A 281 1.89 -22.11 18.95
C ASN A 281 1.03 -23.29 18.41
N GLU A 282 -0.16 -23.53 18.95
CA GLU A 282 -1.10 -24.53 18.41
C GLU A 282 -1.92 -23.93 17.27
N TRP A 283 -1.86 -24.55 16.09
CA TRP A 283 -2.53 -24.06 14.90
C TRP A 283 -4.03 -24.37 14.94
N GLY A 284 -4.82 -23.39 15.37
CA GLY A 284 -6.28 -23.47 15.40
C GLY A 284 -6.91 -23.33 14.01
N PHE A 285 -8.15 -23.80 13.87
CA PHE A 285 -8.96 -23.67 12.64
C PHE A 285 -8.99 -22.24 12.08
N GLY A 286 -9.07 -21.23 12.96
CA GLY A 286 -9.07 -19.81 12.60
C GLY A 286 -7.73 -19.26 12.07
N GLN A 287 -6.63 -20.00 12.19
CA GLN A 287 -5.33 -19.68 11.58
C GLN A 287 -5.11 -20.50 10.31
N ILE A 288 -5.46 -21.80 10.34
CA ILE A 288 -5.33 -22.71 9.19
C ILE A 288 -6.21 -22.24 8.02
N LEU A 289 -7.49 -21.92 8.27
CA LEU A 289 -8.44 -21.60 7.20
C LEU A 289 -8.02 -20.37 6.37
N PRO A 290 -7.63 -19.21 6.96
CA PRO A 290 -7.11 -18.08 6.18
C PRO A 290 -5.88 -18.40 5.33
N ILE A 291 -4.96 -19.24 5.83
CA ILE A 291 -3.75 -19.64 5.08
C ILE A 291 -4.11 -20.53 3.89
N VAL A 292 -5.04 -21.48 4.06
CA VAL A 292 -5.55 -22.32 2.97
C VAL A 292 -6.34 -21.50 1.94
N LEU A 293 -7.15 -20.53 2.37
CA LEU A 293 -7.87 -19.62 1.47
C LEU A 293 -6.90 -18.72 0.69
N LEU A 294 -5.80 -18.25 1.30
CA LEU A 294 -4.77 -17.46 0.62
C LEU A 294 -4.05 -18.27 -0.49
N ALA A 295 -3.93 -19.60 -0.34
CA ALA A 295 -3.38 -20.45 -1.38
C ALA A 295 -4.23 -20.43 -2.68
N LEU A 296 -5.57 -20.29 -2.57
CA LEU A 296 -6.45 -20.14 -3.73
C LEU A 296 -6.10 -18.89 -4.55
N THR A 297 -5.77 -17.78 -3.87
CA THR A 297 -5.34 -16.54 -4.53
C THR A 297 -4.03 -16.76 -5.29
N PHE A 298 -3.06 -17.45 -4.71
CA PHE A 298 -1.81 -17.80 -5.39
C PHE A 298 -2.02 -18.76 -6.58
N PHE A 299 -2.93 -19.73 -6.48
CA PHE A 299 -3.26 -20.62 -7.61
C PHE A 299 -3.92 -19.87 -8.77
N GLY A 300 -4.89 -18.99 -8.51
CA GLY A 300 -5.52 -18.17 -9.56
C GLY A 300 -4.53 -17.20 -10.22
N ILE A 301 -3.60 -16.63 -9.45
CA ILE A 301 -2.49 -15.83 -9.98
C ILE A 301 -1.55 -16.69 -10.85
N GLY A 302 -1.28 -17.93 -10.44
CA GLY A 302 -0.54 -18.91 -11.21
C GLY A 302 -1.21 -19.26 -12.55
N GLU A 303 -2.53 -19.48 -12.56
CA GLU A 303 -3.32 -19.70 -13.78
C GLU A 303 -3.20 -18.51 -14.74
N VAL A 304 -3.36 -17.27 -14.23
CA VAL A 304 -3.23 -16.05 -15.04
C VAL A 304 -1.86 -15.95 -15.72
N TYR A 305 -0.75 -16.27 -15.02
CA TYR A 305 0.57 -16.28 -15.65
C TYR A 305 0.79 -17.47 -16.58
N HIS A 306 0.28 -18.65 -16.26
CA HIS A 306 0.37 -19.83 -17.12
C HIS A 306 -0.34 -19.59 -18.46
N ARG A 307 -1.50 -18.93 -18.43
CA ARG A 307 -2.32 -18.58 -19.60
C ARG A 307 -1.71 -17.45 -20.44
N ASP A 308 -1.12 -16.43 -19.80
CA ASP A 308 -0.34 -15.37 -20.48
C ASP A 308 0.86 -15.99 -21.22
N PHE A 309 1.55 -16.93 -20.57
CA PHE A 309 2.69 -17.66 -21.16
C PHE A 309 2.27 -18.64 -22.27
N SER A 310 1.18 -19.40 -22.12
CA SER A 310 0.71 -20.33 -23.16
C SER A 310 0.29 -19.60 -24.43
N ASN A 311 -0.42 -18.47 -24.29
CA ASN A 311 -0.84 -17.65 -25.43
C ASN A 311 0.35 -17.00 -26.13
N ALA A 312 1.35 -16.53 -25.38
CA ALA A 312 2.57 -15.99 -25.96
C ALA A 312 3.39 -17.06 -26.70
N LYS A 313 3.37 -18.31 -26.23
CA LYS A 313 3.98 -19.45 -26.93
C LYS A 313 3.24 -19.84 -28.21
N SER A 314 1.90 -19.92 -28.20
CA SER A 314 1.16 -20.23 -29.44
C SER A 314 1.42 -19.18 -30.51
N MET A 315 1.39 -17.89 -30.14
CA MET A 315 1.73 -16.81 -31.07
C MET A 315 3.17 -16.90 -31.62
N SER A 316 4.15 -17.35 -30.82
CA SER A 316 5.50 -17.59 -31.36
C SER A 316 5.55 -18.79 -32.29
N ASP A 317 4.90 -19.90 -31.93
CA ASP A 317 4.88 -21.13 -32.73
C ASP A 317 4.17 -20.91 -34.08
N ASP A 318 3.03 -20.20 -34.09
CA ASP A 318 2.28 -19.80 -35.29
C ASP A 318 3.16 -18.92 -36.22
N SER A 319 3.82 -17.90 -35.65
CA SER A 319 4.70 -17.01 -36.43
C SER A 319 5.94 -17.70 -36.97
N PHE A 320 6.39 -18.78 -36.30
CA PHE A 320 7.50 -19.61 -36.78
C PHE A 320 7.06 -20.45 -37.98
N GLN A 321 5.83 -20.97 -37.98
CA GLN A 321 5.27 -21.70 -39.12
C GLN A 321 5.06 -20.80 -40.35
N GLU A 322 4.50 -19.59 -40.20
CA GLU A 322 4.45 -18.62 -41.31
C GLU A 322 5.85 -18.29 -41.84
N GLY A 323 6.82 -18.09 -40.94
CA GLY A 323 8.22 -17.83 -41.30
C GLY A 323 8.91 -19.02 -41.99
N GLU A 324 8.60 -20.26 -41.61
CA GLU A 324 9.19 -21.48 -42.15
C GLU A 324 8.60 -21.82 -43.54
N VAL A 325 7.29 -21.64 -43.73
CA VAL A 325 6.62 -21.70 -45.05
C VAL A 325 7.22 -20.66 -46.00
N ALA A 326 7.56 -19.45 -45.52
CA ALA A 326 8.21 -18.41 -46.30
C ALA A 326 9.73 -18.61 -46.52
N ARG A 327 10.35 -19.63 -45.89
CA ARG A 327 11.81 -19.85 -45.89
C ARG A 327 12.25 -21.18 -46.49
N SER A 328 11.30 -21.98 -47.00
CA SER A 328 11.52 -23.30 -47.59
C SER A 328 12.54 -23.38 -48.75
N ASP A 329 13.01 -22.24 -49.28
CA ASP A 329 13.96 -22.19 -50.40
C ASP A 329 15.46 -22.20 -49.98
N THR A 330 15.80 -22.14 -48.67
CA THR A 330 17.22 -22.18 -48.22
C THR A 330 17.47 -22.97 -46.92
N LEU A 331 18.50 -23.82 -46.96
CA LEU A 331 19.02 -24.69 -45.88
C LEU A 331 20.56 -24.79 -45.99
N PRO A 332 21.29 -25.29 -44.97
CA PRO A 332 21.18 -25.09 -43.51
C PRO A 332 22.60 -24.66 -42.99
N GLU A 333 23.12 -24.89 -41.78
CA GLU A 333 22.63 -25.18 -40.42
C GLU A 333 23.68 -24.62 -39.42
N GLU A 334 23.29 -24.25 -38.19
CA GLU A 334 24.04 -24.62 -36.97
C GLU A 334 23.23 -24.27 -35.71
N GLY A 335 23.52 -24.93 -34.58
CA GLY A 335 22.75 -24.76 -33.33
C GLY A 335 23.59 -24.69 -32.06
N THR A 336 22.96 -24.37 -30.93
CA THR A 336 23.54 -24.61 -29.59
C THR A 336 22.43 -24.76 -28.55
N LYS A 337 22.09 -26.01 -28.23
CA LYS A 337 21.02 -26.36 -27.28
C LYS A 337 21.53 -26.22 -25.84
N LYS A 338 21.26 -25.08 -25.20
CA LYS A 338 21.58 -24.85 -23.77
C LYS A 338 20.47 -25.38 -22.87
N ASP A 339 20.84 -25.97 -21.73
CA ASP A 339 19.87 -26.59 -20.81
C ASP A 339 18.90 -25.57 -20.21
N PRO A 340 17.57 -25.81 -20.30
CA PRO A 340 16.57 -24.84 -19.83
C PRO A 340 16.51 -24.72 -18.30
N LEU A 341 16.95 -25.76 -17.56
CA LEU A 341 16.79 -25.82 -16.10
C LEU A 341 17.61 -24.76 -15.35
N THR A 342 18.81 -24.41 -15.83
CA THR A 342 19.73 -23.47 -15.15
C THR A 342 19.57 -22.01 -15.58
N LEU A 343 18.71 -21.73 -16.57
CA LEU A 343 18.31 -20.36 -16.95
C LEU A 343 17.09 -19.88 -16.16
N LEU A 344 16.20 -20.79 -15.74
CA LEU A 344 14.96 -20.47 -15.02
C LEU A 344 15.24 -19.73 -13.70
N GLU A 345 16.24 -20.18 -12.94
CA GLU A 345 16.64 -19.58 -11.65
C GLU A 345 17.05 -18.10 -11.78
N LYS A 346 17.61 -17.70 -12.92
CA LYS A 346 18.28 -16.40 -13.09
C LYS A 346 17.36 -15.32 -13.65
N SER A 347 16.41 -15.67 -14.51
CA SER A 347 15.33 -14.75 -14.91
C SER A 347 14.34 -14.52 -13.76
N LEU A 348 14.10 -15.55 -12.94
CA LEU A 348 13.42 -15.41 -11.66
C LEU A 348 14.11 -14.38 -10.78
N LEU A 349 15.42 -14.50 -10.51
CA LEU A 349 16.09 -13.73 -9.45
C LEU A 349 15.85 -12.20 -9.47
N GLY A 350 15.86 -11.53 -10.63
CA GLY A 350 15.67 -10.07 -10.69
C GLY A 350 14.21 -9.60 -10.66
N PHE A 351 13.30 -10.31 -11.34
CA PHE A 351 11.86 -9.99 -11.27
C PHE A 351 11.25 -10.48 -9.95
N ALA A 352 11.85 -11.53 -9.37
CA ALA A 352 11.78 -11.84 -7.96
C ALA A 352 12.27 -10.64 -7.16
N LEU A 353 13.54 -10.20 -7.11
CA LEU A 353 13.95 -9.15 -6.15
C LEU A 353 13.02 -7.92 -5.97
N TYR A 354 12.26 -7.47 -6.99
CA TYR A 354 11.13 -6.54 -6.81
C TYR A 354 9.79 -7.20 -6.35
N ARG A 355 9.36 -8.33 -6.95
CA ARG A 355 8.15 -9.06 -6.50
C ARG A 355 8.35 -9.81 -5.18
N LEU A 356 9.47 -10.48 -4.97
CA LEU A 356 10.10 -10.88 -3.71
C LEU A 356 10.33 -9.70 -2.75
N PHE A 357 10.36 -8.43 -3.16
CA PHE A 357 10.21 -7.34 -2.18
C PHE A 357 8.74 -7.21 -1.72
N LEU A 358 7.77 -7.29 -2.63
CA LEU A 358 6.34 -7.40 -2.28
C LEU A 358 5.96 -8.74 -1.61
N VAL A 359 6.71 -9.80 -1.85
CA VAL A 359 6.48 -11.19 -1.39
C VAL A 359 7.40 -11.56 -0.23
N VAL A 360 8.46 -10.80 0.08
CA VAL A 360 9.09 -10.72 1.41
C VAL A 360 8.50 -9.55 2.21
N SER A 361 7.62 -8.73 1.64
CA SER A 361 6.63 -7.98 2.45
C SER A 361 5.50 -8.92 2.86
N ALA A 362 4.79 -9.54 1.91
CA ALA A 362 3.75 -10.53 2.19
C ALA A 362 4.27 -11.81 2.89
N ALA A 363 5.55 -12.16 2.72
CA ALA A 363 6.22 -13.20 3.50
C ALA A 363 7.28 -12.68 4.49
N ALA A 364 7.28 -11.40 4.85
CA ALA A 364 7.61 -10.99 6.21
C ALA A 364 6.34 -10.98 7.08
N MET A 365 5.15 -10.81 6.49
CA MET A 365 3.91 -11.20 7.16
C MET A 365 3.89 -12.73 7.36
N LEU A 366 3.99 -13.55 6.31
CA LEU A 366 4.06 -15.02 6.46
C LEU A 366 5.32 -15.52 7.21
N ALA A 367 6.51 -14.89 7.10
CA ALA A 367 7.65 -15.25 7.96
C ALA A 367 7.54 -14.68 9.38
N GLY A 368 6.67 -13.70 9.63
CA GLY A 368 6.19 -13.35 10.96
C GLY A 368 5.38 -14.50 11.57
N PHE A 369 4.69 -15.29 10.75
CA PHE A 369 4.04 -16.53 11.18
C PHE A 369 5.02 -17.73 11.26
N THR A 370 6.08 -17.83 10.44
CA THR A 370 6.99 -19.01 10.46
C THR A 370 8.28 -18.86 11.27
N LYS A 371 8.81 -17.65 11.53
CA LYS A 371 9.91 -17.48 12.51
C LYS A 371 9.47 -17.79 13.94
N LEU A 372 8.17 -17.71 14.23
CA LEU A 372 7.56 -18.20 15.47
C LEU A 372 7.74 -19.72 15.70
N ALA A 373 8.19 -20.48 14.71
CA ALA A 373 8.36 -21.94 14.79
C ALA A 373 9.83 -22.41 14.83
N VAL A 374 10.82 -21.49 14.85
CA VAL A 374 12.26 -21.86 14.71
C VAL A 374 13.19 -21.12 15.69
N VAL A 375 12.71 -20.13 16.46
CA VAL A 375 13.53 -19.44 17.48
C VAL A 375 13.42 -20.13 18.85
N ASP A 376 13.76 -21.41 18.88
CA ASP A 376 14.15 -22.14 20.11
C ASP A 376 15.66 -22.40 20.01
N GLY A 377 16.48 -21.58 20.69
CA GLY A 377 17.93 -21.62 20.50
C GLY A 377 18.72 -20.60 21.30
N TYR A 378 19.04 -20.97 22.54
CA TYR A 378 20.08 -20.41 23.43
C TYR A 378 19.86 -19.04 24.10
N VAL A 379 19.50 -19.12 25.39
CA VAL A 379 20.33 -18.65 26.55
C VAL A 379 21.11 -17.34 26.36
N VAL A 380 20.67 -16.26 27.02
CA VAL A 380 21.00 -15.96 28.44
C VAL A 380 19.75 -15.42 29.14
#